data_AF-A0A7J4FDY4-F1
#
_entry.id   AF-A0A7J4FDY4-F1
#
_cell.length_a   1.000
_cell.length_b   1.000
_cell.length_c   1.000
_cell.angle_alpha   90.00
_cell.angle_beta   90.00
_cell.angle_gamma   90.00
#
_symmetry.space_group_name_H-M   'P 1'
#
loop_
_entity.id
_entity.type
_entity.pdbx_description
1 polymer ?
#
loop_
_entity_poly.entity_id
_entity_poly.type
_entity_poly.pdbx_seq_one_letter_code
_entity_poly.pdbx_strand_id
1 'polypeptide(L)'
;MGARHPSGLPTEVREARPSLDLYQGELRGARYHPILAGVLSSRIYLKQQNVKTECLLEYYAEPLATYAWMLGSEYPRPVLQRAWKYLLQNHAHDSICGVARTRFIGRISYGMRGYGRYAIR
;
A
#
# COMPACT_ATOMS: atom_id res chain seq x y z
N MET A 1 -11.63 19.90 -31.88
CA MET A 1 -10.99 18.57 -31.81
C MET A 1 -10.71 18.27 -30.34
N GLY A 2 -11.73 17.82 -29.60
CA GLY A 2 -11.71 17.75 -28.13
C GLY A 2 -11.15 16.41 -27.65
N ALA A 3 -10.13 16.45 -26.81
CA ALA A 3 -9.54 15.28 -26.18
C ALA A 3 -10.58 14.59 -25.28
N ARG A 4 -10.88 13.31 -25.56
CA ARG A 4 -11.75 12.48 -24.73
C ARG A 4 -11.02 12.15 -23.42
N HIS A 5 -11.60 12.59 -22.30
CA HIS A 5 -11.19 12.23 -20.94
C HIS A 5 -11.39 10.71 -20.71
N PRO A 6 -10.42 9.96 -20.15
CA PRO A 6 -10.53 8.51 -19.98
C PRO A 6 -11.30 8.19 -18.69
N SER A 7 -12.59 8.49 -18.67
CA SER A 7 -13.49 8.06 -17.59
C SER A 7 -14.45 7.01 -18.12
N GLY A 8 -14.12 5.73 -17.88
CA GLY A 8 -15.01 4.59 -18.09
C GLY A 8 -14.68 3.74 -19.31
N LEU A 9 -15.08 2.45 -19.25
CA LEU A 9 -15.15 1.57 -20.42
C LEU A 9 -15.84 2.33 -21.58
N PRO A 10 -15.35 2.18 -22.83
CA PRO A 10 -15.98 2.83 -23.98
C PRO A 10 -17.49 2.53 -23.97
N THR A 11 -18.31 3.57 -24.03
CA THR A 11 -19.78 3.47 -23.93
C THR A 11 -20.33 2.44 -24.92
N GLU A 12 -19.70 2.34 -26.09
CA GLU A 12 -20.00 1.40 -27.16
C GLU A 12 -19.97 -0.07 -26.69
N VAL A 13 -19.01 -0.45 -25.84
CA VAL A 13 -18.85 -1.82 -25.32
C VAL A 13 -19.93 -2.15 -24.30
N ARG A 14 -20.33 -1.15 -23.50
CA ARG A 14 -21.41 -1.31 -22.51
C ARG A 14 -22.77 -1.46 -23.19
N GLU A 15 -22.99 -0.74 -24.29
CA GLU A 15 -24.23 -0.80 -25.10
C GLU A 15 -24.34 -2.11 -25.89
N ALA A 16 -23.22 -2.60 -26.46
CA ALA A 16 -23.20 -3.84 -27.22
C ALA A 16 -23.53 -5.10 -26.40
N ARG A 17 -23.43 -5.03 -25.06
CA ARG A 17 -23.70 -6.14 -24.11
C ARG A 17 -23.21 -7.51 -24.61
N PRO A 18 -21.93 -7.63 -25.00
CA PRO A 18 -21.41 -8.92 -25.46
C PRO A 18 -21.46 -9.95 -24.33
N SER A 19 -21.64 -11.22 -24.70
CA SER A 19 -21.39 -12.32 -23.77
C SER A 19 -19.89 -12.37 -23.48
N LEU A 20 -19.50 -12.15 -22.22
CA LEU A 20 -18.11 -12.16 -21.77
C LEU A 20 -17.86 -13.39 -20.90
N ASP A 21 -16.67 -13.96 -21.02
CA ASP A 21 -16.23 -15.04 -20.14
C ASP A 21 -16.13 -14.56 -18.69
N LEU A 22 -16.62 -15.38 -17.77
CA LEU A 22 -16.49 -15.14 -16.34
C LEU A 22 -15.17 -15.73 -15.82
N TYR A 23 -14.32 -14.89 -15.26
CA TYR A 23 -13.11 -15.31 -14.56
C TYR A 23 -13.31 -15.23 -13.05
N GLN A 24 -12.95 -16.29 -12.32
CA GLN A 24 -13.08 -16.38 -10.87
C GLN A 24 -11.72 -16.62 -10.21
N GLY A 25 -11.52 -16.09 -8.99
CA GLY A 25 -10.29 -16.22 -8.22
C GLY A 25 -9.26 -15.12 -8.50
N GLU A 26 -8.01 -15.36 -8.09
CA GLU A 26 -6.92 -14.41 -8.28
C GLU A 26 -6.36 -14.44 -9.71
N LEU A 27 -6.12 -13.27 -10.29
CA LEU A 27 -5.61 -13.12 -11.66
C LEU A 27 -4.09 -13.38 -11.77
N ARG A 28 -3.65 -14.58 -11.39
CA ARG A 28 -2.24 -15.03 -11.45
C ARG A 28 -1.98 -16.03 -12.58
N GLY A 29 -2.66 -15.87 -13.73
CA GLY A 29 -2.57 -16.82 -14.85
C GLY A 29 -1.36 -16.65 -15.78
N ALA A 30 -0.65 -15.50 -15.76
CA ALA A 30 0.54 -15.22 -16.58
C ALA A 30 0.43 -15.55 -18.09
N ARG A 31 -0.77 -15.57 -18.68
CA ARG A 31 -0.97 -16.10 -20.05
C ARG A 31 -0.13 -15.40 -21.11
N TYR A 32 0.05 -14.08 -20.97
CA TYR A 32 0.75 -13.26 -21.96
C TYR A 32 1.96 -12.52 -21.39
N HIS A 33 2.01 -12.32 -20.06
CA HIS A 33 3.06 -11.56 -19.39
C HIS A 33 3.44 -12.23 -18.07
N PRO A 34 4.73 -12.18 -17.67
CA PRO A 34 5.18 -12.77 -16.41
C PRO A 34 4.57 -12.03 -15.21
N ILE A 35 4.19 -12.79 -14.17
CA ILE A 35 3.65 -12.26 -12.89
C ILE A 35 4.74 -11.60 -12.01
N LEU A 36 6.02 -11.79 -12.35
CA LEU A 36 7.16 -11.26 -11.60
C LEU A 36 7.20 -11.73 -10.13
N ALA A 37 6.80 -12.97 -9.83
CA ALA A 37 6.71 -13.50 -8.46
C ALA A 37 8.01 -13.40 -7.64
N GLY A 38 9.19 -13.31 -8.29
CA GLY A 38 10.48 -13.09 -7.62
C GLY A 38 10.57 -11.78 -6.82
N VAL A 39 9.69 -10.81 -7.05
CA VAL A 39 9.63 -9.57 -6.23
C VAL A 39 9.20 -9.82 -4.78
N LEU A 40 8.60 -10.98 -4.49
CA LEU A 40 8.21 -11.35 -3.13
C LEU A 40 9.45 -11.59 -2.24
N SER A 41 10.50 -12.19 -2.81
CA SER A 41 11.76 -12.48 -2.11
C SER A 41 12.86 -11.42 -2.33
N SER A 42 12.61 -10.39 -3.15
CA SER A 42 13.57 -9.31 -3.32
C SER A 42 13.68 -8.47 -2.04
N ARG A 43 14.90 -8.19 -1.57
CA ARG A 43 15.16 -7.25 -0.45
C ARG A 43 14.23 -7.49 0.76
N ILE A 44 14.20 -8.72 1.27
CA ILE A 44 13.28 -9.20 2.32
C ILE A 44 13.18 -8.25 3.53
N TYR A 45 14.27 -7.59 3.91
CA TYR A 45 14.26 -6.62 5.02
C TYR A 45 13.21 -5.51 4.85
N LEU A 46 12.86 -5.12 3.61
CA LEU A 46 11.79 -4.14 3.35
C LEU A 46 10.42 -4.72 3.72
N LYS A 47 10.16 -5.98 3.38
CA LYS A 47 8.92 -6.68 3.72
C LYS A 47 8.81 -6.87 5.23
N GLN A 48 9.91 -7.23 5.89
CA GLN A 48 9.97 -7.34 7.36
C GLN A 48 9.69 -6.00 8.04
N GLN A 49 10.27 -4.90 7.56
CA GLN A 49 10.03 -3.56 8.08
C GLN A 49 8.58 -3.10 7.84
N ASN A 50 8.01 -3.44 6.68
CA ASN A 50 6.63 -3.14 6.33
C ASN A 50 5.65 -3.82 7.29
N VAL A 51 5.74 -5.16 7.42
CA VAL A 51 4.88 -5.95 8.31
C VAL A 51 5.00 -5.48 9.75
N LYS A 52 6.24 -5.21 10.23
CA LYS A 52 6.45 -4.66 11.57
C LYS A 52 5.71 -3.33 11.78
N THR A 53 5.74 -2.44 10.78
CA THR A 53 5.12 -1.11 10.88
C THR A 53 3.60 -1.20 10.79
N GLU A 54 3.08 -2.03 9.89
CA GLU A 54 1.64 -2.34 9.78
C GLU A 54 1.12 -2.89 11.11
N CYS A 55 1.80 -3.91 11.67
CA CYS A 55 1.38 -4.49 12.93
C CYS A 55 1.38 -3.45 14.07
N LEU A 56 2.39 -2.58 14.14
CA LEU A 56 2.44 -1.52 15.15
C LEU A 56 1.30 -0.52 15.02
N LEU A 57 0.83 -0.21 13.81
CA LEU A 57 -0.31 0.69 13.62
C LEU A 57 -1.64 0.01 13.89
N GLU A 58 -1.88 -1.13 13.26
CA GLU A 58 -3.16 -1.84 13.26
C GLU A 58 -3.46 -2.54 14.60
N TYR A 59 -2.46 -3.19 15.20
CA TYR A 59 -2.66 -4.01 16.40
C TYR A 59 -2.26 -3.33 17.71
N TYR A 60 -1.56 -2.19 17.65
CA TYR A 60 -1.10 -1.49 18.86
C TYR A 60 -1.53 -0.02 18.89
N ALA A 61 -1.05 0.81 17.96
CA ALA A 61 -1.24 2.26 18.05
C ALA A 61 -2.72 2.65 17.98
N GLU A 62 -3.48 2.13 17.02
CA GLU A 62 -4.91 2.42 16.90
C GLU A 62 -5.74 1.82 18.04
N PRO A 63 -5.57 0.54 18.44
CA PRO A 63 -6.30 -0.01 19.58
C PRO A 63 -6.01 0.71 20.90
N LEU A 64 -4.74 1.03 21.19
CA LEU A 64 -4.36 1.72 22.43
C LEU A 64 -4.88 3.17 22.42
N ALA A 65 -4.79 3.87 21.29
CA ALA A 65 -5.37 5.19 21.13
C ALA A 65 -6.89 5.18 21.32
N THR A 66 -7.56 4.16 20.80
CA THR A 66 -9.01 3.97 20.96
C THR A 66 -9.37 3.71 22.42
N TYR A 67 -8.61 2.85 23.12
CA TYR A 67 -8.82 2.57 24.54
C TYR A 67 -8.62 3.81 25.41
N ALA A 68 -7.55 4.57 25.18
CA ALA A 68 -7.30 5.82 25.89
C ALA A 68 -8.41 6.87 25.62
N TRP A 69 -8.91 6.92 24.39
CA TRP A 69 -10.05 7.77 24.03
C TRP A 69 -11.33 7.39 24.78
N MET A 70 -11.63 6.10 24.91
CA MET A 70 -12.75 5.61 25.72
C MET A 70 -12.62 5.99 27.21
N LEU A 71 -11.39 6.11 27.72
CA LEU A 71 -11.10 6.55 29.08
C LEU A 71 -11.08 8.09 29.24
N GLY A 72 -11.44 8.85 28.19
CA GLY A 72 -11.56 10.31 28.23
C GLY A 72 -10.33 11.08 27.74
N SER A 73 -9.31 10.41 27.19
CA SER A 73 -8.20 11.09 26.51
C SER A 73 -8.62 11.57 25.11
N GLU A 74 -7.88 12.52 24.52
CA GLU A 74 -8.10 12.88 23.11
C GLU A 74 -7.54 11.82 22.17
N TYR A 75 -8.27 11.49 21.11
CA TYR A 75 -7.78 10.55 20.10
C TYR A 75 -6.73 11.23 19.19
N PRO A 76 -5.48 10.71 19.09
CA PRO A 76 -4.37 11.33 18.36
C PRO A 76 -4.47 11.16 16.83
N ARG A 77 -5.60 11.55 16.23
CA ARG A 77 -5.90 11.42 14.79
C ARG A 77 -4.82 12.02 13.88
N PRO A 78 -4.29 13.24 14.09
CA PRO A 78 -3.32 13.83 13.18
C PRO A 78 -1.99 13.05 13.13
N VAL A 79 -1.59 12.46 14.25
CA VAL A 79 -0.37 11.66 14.37
C VAL A 79 -0.54 10.33 13.65
N LEU A 80 -1.63 9.61 13.94
CA LEU A 80 -1.94 8.32 13.29
C LEU A 80 -2.10 8.47 11.77
N GLN A 81 -2.82 9.50 11.30
CA GLN A 81 -2.96 9.77 9.87
C GLN A 81 -1.60 10.04 9.20
N ARG A 82 -0.69 10.71 9.89
CA ARG A 82 0.65 10.99 9.37
C ARG A 82 1.49 9.71 9.31
N ALA A 83 1.42 8.87 10.34
CA ALA A 83 2.09 7.58 10.36
C ALA A 83 1.61 6.68 9.20
N TRP A 84 0.31 6.61 8.96
CA TRP A 84 -0.27 5.92 7.81
C TRP A 84 0.21 6.48 6.47
N LYS A 85 0.21 7.81 6.30
CA LYS A 85 0.74 8.44 5.07
C LYS A 85 2.19 8.04 4.81
N TYR A 86 3.03 8.01 5.84
CA TYR A 86 4.42 7.59 5.71
C TYR A 86 4.59 6.11 5.41
N LEU A 87 3.75 5.24 5.97
CA LEU A 87 3.73 3.83 5.63
C LEU A 87 3.32 3.62 4.16
N LEU A 88 2.19 4.21 3.74
CA LEU A 88 1.61 4.09 2.40
C LEU A 88 2.51 4.63 1.29
N GLN A 89 3.35 5.64 1.59
CA GLN A 89 4.37 6.11 0.64
C GLN A 89 5.36 5.01 0.20
N ASN A 90 5.50 3.95 0.98
CA ASN A 90 6.36 2.81 0.65
C ASN A 90 5.63 1.69 -0.11
N HIS A 91 4.30 1.76 -0.26
CA HIS A 91 3.46 0.70 -0.86
C HIS A 91 3.32 0.81 -2.38
N ALA A 92 3.88 1.86 -3.01
CA ALA A 92 4.00 1.87 -4.47
C ALA A 92 4.75 0.61 -4.93
N HIS A 93 4.25 -0.05 -5.99
CA HIS A 93 4.74 -1.38 -6.38
C HIS A 93 6.27 -1.40 -6.57
N ASP A 94 6.86 -0.41 -7.25
CA ASP A 94 8.32 -0.35 -7.44
C ASP A 94 9.12 -0.16 -6.15
N SER A 95 8.51 0.46 -5.13
CA SER A 95 9.07 0.66 -3.80
C SER A 95 9.08 -0.66 -3.03
N ILE A 96 7.90 -1.26 -2.79
CA ILE A 96 7.78 -2.46 -1.95
C ILE A 96 8.31 -3.72 -2.63
N CYS A 97 8.19 -3.83 -3.95
CA CYS A 97 8.81 -4.88 -4.76
C CYS A 97 10.34 -4.73 -4.82
N GLY A 98 10.92 -3.65 -4.28
CA GLY A 98 12.37 -3.51 -4.15
C GLY A 98 13.13 -3.42 -5.48
N VAL A 99 12.43 -3.09 -6.57
CA VAL A 99 12.97 -3.01 -7.93
C VAL A 99 13.56 -1.64 -8.27
N ALA A 100 13.30 -0.63 -7.43
CA ALA A 100 13.90 0.69 -7.57
C ALA A 100 15.42 0.70 -7.28
N ARG A 101 16.10 1.75 -7.75
CA ARG A 101 17.54 1.98 -7.53
C ARG A 101 17.88 2.01 -6.04
N THR A 102 19.04 1.46 -5.67
CA THR A 102 19.49 1.33 -4.27
C THR A 102 19.44 2.63 -3.47
N ARG A 103 19.76 3.79 -4.07
CA ARG A 103 19.67 5.10 -3.41
C ARG A 103 18.24 5.47 -2.97
N PHE A 104 17.23 5.07 -3.75
CA PHE A 104 15.82 5.30 -3.45
C PHE A 104 15.34 4.33 -2.36
N ILE A 105 15.72 3.06 -2.45
CA ILE A 105 15.45 2.04 -1.43
C ILE A 105 16.07 2.41 -0.07
N GLY A 106 17.26 3.03 -0.06
CA GLY A 106 17.87 3.56 1.14
C GLY A 106 16.96 4.56 1.87
N ARG A 107 16.31 5.47 1.14
CA ARG A 107 15.36 6.44 1.71
C ARG A 107 14.12 5.78 2.30
N ILE A 108 13.59 4.74 1.64
CA ILE A 108 12.45 3.95 2.15
C ILE A 108 12.82 3.27 3.48
N SER A 109 13.95 2.58 3.53
CA SER A 109 14.37 1.87 4.74
C SER A 109 14.73 2.82 5.88
N TYR A 110 15.33 3.98 5.59
CA TYR A 110 15.54 5.04 6.58
C TYR A 110 14.22 5.65 7.06
N GLY A 111 13.26 5.85 6.15
CA GLY A 111 11.90 6.27 6.49
C GLY A 111 11.27 5.31 7.50
N MET A 112 11.16 4.03 7.16
CA MET A 112 10.57 3.00 8.04
C MET A 112 11.25 2.93 9.42
N ARG A 113 12.57 3.14 9.52
CA ARG A 113 13.29 3.21 10.81
C ARG A 113 13.12 4.53 11.56
N GLY A 114 12.92 5.64 10.85
CA GLY A 114 12.78 6.97 11.41
C GLY A 114 11.37 7.23 11.93
N TYR A 115 10.34 6.78 11.21
CA TYR A 115 8.94 7.07 11.55
C TYR A 115 8.50 6.43 12.88
N GLY A 116 9.12 5.32 13.30
CA GLY A 116 8.91 4.74 14.63
C GLY A 116 9.36 5.64 15.80
N ARG A 117 10.23 6.64 15.56
CA ARG A 117 10.66 7.60 16.60
C ARG A 117 9.76 8.83 16.70
N TYR A 118 9.00 9.15 15.66
CA TYR A 118 8.12 10.32 15.61
C TYR A 118 6.66 10.00 15.99
N ALA A 119 6.30 8.72 16.09
CA ALA A 119 4.95 8.29 16.47
C ALA A 119 4.75 8.13 17.99
N ILE A 120 5.81 8.27 18.81
CA ILE A 120 5.79 8.00 20.26
C ILE A 120 6.38 9.17 21.07
N ARG A 121 6.23 10.40 20.59
CA ARG A 121 6.59 11.61 21.33
C ARG A 121 5.46 12.61 21.30
#